data_AF-A0A929H2N8-F1
#
_entry.id   AF-A0A929H2N8-F1
#
_cell.length_a   1.000
_cell.length_b   1.000
_cell.length_c   1.000
_cell.angle_alpha   90.00
_cell.angle_beta   90.00
_cell.angle_gamma   90.00
#
_symmetry.space_group_name_H-M   'P 1'
#
loop_
_entity.id
_entity.type
_entity.pdbx_description
1 polymer ?
#
loop_
_entity_poly.entity_id
_entity_poly.type
_entity_poly.pdbx_seq_one_letter_code
_entity_poly.pdbx_strand_id
1 'polypeptide(L)'
;MIKSRILKSVFLLLVLCSLLASPVEAQPPPPDPRFGAVEAFRDPVAAAEARVGWERILFYWSELQPAGPEEWNSYHVPDEWLTQASAAGREVVGLLKGTPAWATDGLPGCSVPRGLDLPVDDPGNTWATFVRRVVGVYNGQINHWIIWNEPDIAPDTYGAEWCGTIEEYYLLLKIAYLAAHQVNPEVTIHLAGLTRWHDPTYLQRFLDIAAQDPTGPEHGHYFDVVSLHIYFQPETIPGIFGETYAALAAHGLQKPIWLNETNAPPNSDPLWPMEAANYEISLEEQAGFLLQSFALALSQGAERIAVYKWMDNDLQPNFEPFGIMRPDYSHRPAYDAYRLITTHYADTASAREDRQSPYTAVTLDRGNLTTRVFWARTEADVTVSVPALAAHARLIDQTGAEQVIEPADGQYTLTLPGARCADTRGCIIGGTTYLLIEENSSTPSPTETSTPIPTEPTATSPLDTPTPLPTATATPTPLPTDTPPPSPTPLPTDTPTPTPVPTPTPLPTPTPWPSAPTVPTPPAWPMLIGLAAVMLFAVLIGTLFKHQG
;
A
#
# COMPACT_ATOMS: atom_id res chain seq x y z
N MET A 1 -17.41 6.64 69.16
CA MET A 1 -16.25 7.15 68.41
C MET A 1 -15.73 6.21 67.31
N ILE A 2 -15.89 4.88 67.42
CA ILE A 2 -15.32 3.91 66.45
C ILE A 2 -16.00 3.94 65.07
N LYS A 3 -17.33 4.13 64.99
CA LYS A 3 -18.09 4.19 63.72
C LYS A 3 -17.71 5.37 62.80
N SER A 4 -17.29 6.51 63.38
CA SER A 4 -16.92 7.70 62.59
C SER A 4 -15.53 7.58 61.94
N ARG A 5 -14.61 6.82 62.56
CA ARG A 5 -13.28 6.55 62.00
C ARG A 5 -13.34 5.60 60.81
N ILE A 6 -14.17 4.55 60.89
CA ILE A 6 -14.35 3.59 59.80
C ILE A 6 -14.96 4.26 58.56
N LEU A 7 -15.96 5.13 58.74
CA LEU A 7 -16.59 5.83 57.62
C LEU A 7 -15.64 6.81 56.92
N LYS A 8 -14.76 7.49 57.67
CA LYS A 8 -13.72 8.37 57.10
C LYS A 8 -12.63 7.57 56.38
N SER A 9 -12.25 6.41 56.89
CA SER A 9 -11.26 5.54 56.23
C SER A 9 -11.80 4.92 54.95
N VAL A 10 -13.08 4.53 54.90
CA VAL A 10 -13.72 4.00 53.68
C VAL A 10 -13.88 5.10 52.63
N PHE A 11 -14.26 6.32 53.04
CA PHE A 11 -14.36 7.46 52.12
C PHE A 11 -12.99 7.88 51.57
N LEU A 12 -11.94 7.89 52.40
CA LEU A 12 -10.58 8.17 51.97
C LEU A 12 -10.05 7.10 51.00
N LEU A 13 -10.37 5.81 51.23
CA LEU A 13 -9.99 4.71 50.34
C LEU A 13 -10.70 4.79 48.98
N LEU A 14 -11.98 5.16 48.95
CA LEU A 14 -12.77 5.35 47.71
C LEU A 14 -12.30 6.56 46.90
N VAL A 15 -11.88 7.64 47.57
CA VAL A 15 -11.28 8.81 46.92
C VAL A 15 -9.86 8.49 46.42
N LEU A 16 -9.08 7.68 47.15
CA LEU A 16 -7.76 7.23 46.68
C LEU A 16 -7.87 6.27 45.49
N CYS A 17 -8.86 5.37 45.48
CA CYS A 17 -9.12 4.48 44.35
C CYS A 17 -9.61 5.23 43.09
N SER A 18 -10.35 6.33 43.24
CA SER A 18 -10.76 7.17 42.11
C SER A 18 -9.67 8.13 41.63
N LEU A 19 -8.67 8.44 42.46
CA LEU A 19 -7.46 9.20 42.07
C LEU A 19 -6.34 8.33 41.47
N LEU A 20 -6.41 7.00 41.62
CA LEU A 20 -5.46 6.03 41.03
C LEU A 20 -6.00 5.31 39.78
N ALA A 21 -7.28 5.51 39.46
CA ALA A 21 -7.82 5.10 38.17
C ALA A 21 -7.46 6.16 37.13
N SER A 22 -6.22 6.13 36.64
CA SER A 22 -5.92 6.74 35.35
C SER A 22 -6.91 6.16 34.34
N PRO A 23 -7.54 6.97 33.46
CA PRO A 23 -8.29 6.42 32.35
C PRO A 23 -7.31 5.50 31.61
N VAL A 24 -7.64 4.21 31.54
CA VAL A 24 -7.00 3.33 30.56
C VAL A 24 -7.47 3.90 29.23
N GLU A 25 -6.66 4.76 28.61
CA GLU A 25 -6.84 5.07 27.21
C GLU A 25 -6.81 3.73 26.49
N ALA A 26 -7.96 3.31 25.97
CA ALA A 26 -8.02 2.18 25.06
C ALA A 26 -7.00 2.48 23.96
N GLN A 27 -6.09 1.54 23.69
CA GLN A 27 -5.17 1.70 22.57
C GLN A 27 -6.01 2.03 21.33
N PRO A 28 -5.60 3.02 20.51
CA PRO A 28 -6.31 3.31 19.28
C PRO A 28 -6.46 2.01 18.49
N PRO A 29 -7.59 1.81 17.78
CA PRO A 29 -7.76 0.62 16.97
C PRO A 29 -6.58 0.49 16.00
N PRO A 30 -6.19 -0.73 15.61
CA PRO A 30 -5.10 -0.92 14.67
C PRO A 30 -5.37 -0.14 13.37
N PRO A 31 -4.33 0.26 12.63
CA PRO A 31 -4.51 0.86 11.32
C PRO A 31 -5.27 -0.07 10.37
N ASP A 32 -5.92 0.51 9.36
CA ASP A 32 -6.64 -0.28 8.37
C ASP A 32 -5.63 -1.04 7.48
N PRO A 33 -5.72 -2.39 7.39
CA PRO A 33 -4.72 -3.19 6.68
C PRO A 33 -4.74 -2.98 5.17
N ARG A 34 -5.74 -2.29 4.60
CA ARG A 34 -5.77 -2.01 3.16
C ARG A 34 -4.74 -0.97 2.74
N PHE A 35 -4.24 -0.13 3.66
CA PHE A 35 -3.38 0.99 3.32
C PHE A 35 -1.97 0.81 3.84
N GLY A 36 -1.01 0.73 2.93
CA GLY A 36 0.40 0.55 3.24
C GLY A 36 1.30 1.61 2.62
N ALA A 37 2.59 1.49 2.88
CA ALA A 37 3.62 2.32 2.29
C ALA A 37 4.92 1.52 2.11
N VAL A 38 5.65 1.80 1.05
CA VAL A 38 6.95 1.17 0.83
C VAL A 38 8.02 1.83 1.70
N GLU A 39 8.77 1.01 2.44
CA GLU A 39 9.88 1.40 3.33
C GLU A 39 9.48 2.41 4.43
N ALA A 40 8.32 2.20 5.07
CA ALA A 40 7.81 3.07 6.13
C ALA A 40 8.72 3.15 7.38
N PHE A 41 9.53 2.11 7.63
CA PHE A 41 10.54 2.07 8.69
C PHE A 41 11.56 3.22 8.64
N ARG A 42 11.68 3.95 7.51
CA ARG A 42 12.58 5.10 7.38
C ARG A 42 12.18 6.28 8.26
N ASP A 43 10.87 6.44 8.50
CA ASP A 43 10.35 7.29 9.57
C ASP A 43 9.15 6.60 10.22
N PRO A 44 9.40 5.74 11.22
CA PRO A 44 8.38 4.90 11.84
C PRO A 44 7.38 5.72 12.67
N VAL A 45 7.78 6.92 13.12
CA VAL A 45 6.95 7.84 13.91
C VAL A 45 5.90 8.46 13.00
N ALA A 46 6.33 9.09 11.90
CA ALA A 46 5.41 9.62 10.91
C ALA A 46 4.49 8.52 10.34
N ALA A 47 5.03 7.30 10.13
CA ALA A 47 4.23 6.18 9.63
C ALA A 47 3.12 5.77 10.62
N ALA A 48 3.39 5.82 11.93
CA ALA A 48 2.38 5.58 12.95
C ALA A 48 1.34 6.72 13.03
N GLU A 49 1.78 7.97 12.96
CA GLU A 49 0.89 9.15 12.94
C GLU A 49 -0.05 9.16 11.73
N ALA A 50 0.44 8.68 10.59
CA ALA A 50 -0.34 8.55 9.38
C ALA A 50 -1.15 7.25 9.28
N ARG A 51 -1.06 6.38 10.30
CA ARG A 51 -1.77 5.09 10.37
C ARG A 51 -1.47 4.19 9.16
N VAL A 52 -0.20 4.03 8.80
CA VAL A 52 0.23 3.02 7.82
C VAL A 52 -0.05 1.63 8.40
N GLY A 53 -0.89 0.83 7.72
CA GLY A 53 -1.30 -0.50 8.19
C GLY A 53 -0.40 -1.64 7.77
N TRP A 54 0.40 -1.46 6.72
CA TRP A 54 1.47 -2.40 6.39
C TRP A 54 2.60 -1.71 5.64
N GLU A 55 3.79 -2.31 5.66
CA GLU A 55 4.94 -1.82 4.92
C GLU A 55 5.64 -2.92 4.13
N ARG A 56 6.12 -2.57 2.94
CA ARG A 56 6.98 -3.45 2.13
C ARG A 56 8.43 -3.08 2.35
N ILE A 57 9.26 -4.07 2.68
CA ILE A 57 10.71 -3.90 2.89
C ILE A 57 11.53 -4.87 2.04
N LEU A 58 12.77 -4.50 1.74
CA LEU A 58 13.62 -5.23 0.82
C LEU A 58 14.58 -6.17 1.56
N PHE A 59 14.55 -7.45 1.20
CA PHE A 59 15.49 -8.47 1.64
C PHE A 59 16.40 -8.84 0.46
N TYR A 60 17.55 -8.19 0.39
CA TYR A 60 18.58 -8.54 -0.59
C TYR A 60 19.32 -9.78 -0.13
N TRP A 61 19.20 -10.88 -0.88
CA TRP A 61 19.96 -12.10 -0.62
C TRP A 61 21.46 -11.82 -0.61
N SER A 62 21.94 -10.96 -1.51
CA SER A 62 23.33 -10.51 -1.56
C SER A 62 23.81 -9.76 -0.32
N GLU A 63 22.93 -9.09 0.41
CA GLU A 63 23.29 -8.37 1.64
C GLU A 63 23.13 -9.24 2.88
N LEU A 64 22.17 -10.18 2.87
CA LEU A 64 21.96 -11.15 3.94
C LEU A 64 23.04 -12.24 3.96
N GLN A 65 23.53 -12.64 2.78
CA GLN A 65 24.56 -13.67 2.61
C GLN A 65 25.63 -13.22 1.61
N PRO A 66 26.49 -12.24 1.96
CA PRO A 66 27.41 -11.63 1.00
C PRO A 66 28.53 -12.56 0.54
N ALA A 67 29.08 -13.40 1.42
CA ALA A 67 30.24 -14.24 1.09
C ALA A 67 29.94 -15.73 0.92
N GLY A 68 28.81 -16.24 1.43
CA GLY A 68 28.46 -17.66 1.27
C GLY A 68 27.18 -18.10 1.98
N PRO A 69 26.76 -19.37 1.77
CA PRO A 69 25.48 -19.91 2.23
C PRO A 69 25.36 -20.04 3.77
N GLU A 70 26.48 -20.09 4.48
CA GLU A 70 26.49 -20.19 5.95
C GLU A 70 26.35 -18.82 6.65
N GLU A 71 26.67 -17.73 5.94
CA GLU A 71 26.64 -16.38 6.49
C GLU A 71 25.21 -15.89 6.73
N TRP A 72 25.06 -14.99 7.70
CA TRP A 72 23.82 -14.27 7.96
C TRP A 72 24.11 -12.87 8.53
N ASN A 73 23.86 -11.85 7.72
CA ASN A 73 24.00 -10.46 8.11
C ASN A 73 22.66 -9.90 8.62
N SER A 74 22.47 -9.91 9.94
CA SER A 74 21.25 -9.36 10.57
C SER A 74 21.17 -7.83 10.53
N TYR A 75 22.20 -7.11 10.06
CA TYR A 75 22.15 -5.66 9.93
C TYR A 75 21.40 -5.20 8.68
N HIS A 76 21.20 -6.08 7.69
CA HIS A 76 20.46 -5.75 6.48
C HIS A 76 18.98 -5.46 6.78
N VAL A 77 18.37 -6.25 7.66
CA VAL A 77 17.04 -5.99 8.23
C VAL A 77 17.13 -6.03 9.75
N PRO A 78 17.38 -4.87 10.40
CA PRO A 78 17.43 -4.77 11.85
C PRO A 78 16.11 -5.16 12.52
N ASP A 79 16.18 -5.91 13.62
CA ASP A 79 15.00 -6.33 14.42
C ASP A 79 14.14 -5.15 14.90
N GLU A 80 14.75 -3.97 15.04
CA GLU A 80 14.07 -2.75 15.44
C GLU A 80 12.97 -2.35 14.45
N TRP A 81 13.18 -2.56 13.13
CA TRP A 81 12.15 -2.24 12.12
C TRP A 81 10.88 -3.06 12.36
N LEU A 82 11.03 -4.37 12.61
CA LEU A 82 9.90 -5.27 12.86
C LEU A 82 9.22 -4.97 14.20
N THR A 83 10.02 -4.67 15.22
CA THR A 83 9.51 -4.34 16.57
C THR A 83 8.69 -3.05 16.54
N GLN A 84 9.17 -2.02 15.84
CA GLN A 84 8.47 -0.74 15.71
C GLN A 84 7.19 -0.88 14.85
N ALA A 85 7.25 -1.64 13.76
CA ALA A 85 6.07 -1.94 12.95
C ALA A 85 5.00 -2.66 13.78
N SER A 86 5.37 -3.74 14.47
CA SER A 86 4.46 -4.49 15.34
C SER A 86 3.86 -3.64 16.46
N ALA A 87 4.66 -2.80 17.12
CA ALA A 87 4.18 -1.88 18.16
C ALA A 87 3.16 -0.85 17.64
N ALA A 88 3.22 -0.49 16.36
CA ALA A 88 2.27 0.39 15.69
C ALA A 88 1.07 -0.35 15.07
N GLY A 89 0.99 -1.68 15.21
CA GLY A 89 -0.02 -2.50 14.55
C GLY A 89 0.15 -2.57 13.02
N ARG A 90 1.36 -2.30 12.53
CA ARG A 90 1.72 -2.30 11.12
C ARG A 90 2.33 -3.63 10.73
N GLU A 91 1.76 -4.27 9.72
CA GLU A 91 2.29 -5.54 9.19
C GLU A 91 3.52 -5.32 8.30
N VAL A 92 4.49 -6.22 8.36
CA VAL A 92 5.66 -6.18 7.47
C VAL A 92 5.53 -7.23 6.37
N VAL A 93 5.79 -6.80 5.14
CA VAL A 93 5.78 -7.61 3.92
C VAL A 93 7.20 -7.62 3.36
N GLY A 94 7.80 -8.80 3.24
CA GLY A 94 9.18 -8.94 2.75
C GLY A 94 9.23 -9.16 1.25
N LEU A 95 10.11 -8.46 0.53
CA LEU A 95 10.46 -8.79 -0.85
C LEU A 95 11.84 -9.44 -0.92
N LEU A 96 11.90 -10.67 -1.41
CA LEU A 96 13.15 -11.40 -1.61
C LEU A 96 13.70 -11.15 -3.02
N LYS A 97 14.93 -10.62 -3.14
CA LYS A 97 15.62 -10.41 -4.43
C LYS A 97 17.15 -10.39 -4.26
N GLY A 98 17.89 -10.23 -5.36
CA GLY A 98 19.31 -9.89 -5.31
C GLY A 98 20.25 -11.08 -5.15
N THR A 99 20.34 -11.96 -6.16
CA THR A 99 21.18 -13.17 -6.09
C THR A 99 22.66 -12.83 -5.82
N PRO A 100 23.30 -13.35 -4.75
CA PRO A 100 24.71 -13.07 -4.47
C PRO A 100 25.63 -13.66 -5.53
N ALA A 101 26.83 -13.07 -5.67
CA ALA A 101 27.84 -13.52 -6.63
C ALA A 101 28.26 -14.98 -6.44
N TRP A 102 28.25 -15.49 -5.19
CA TRP A 102 28.57 -16.89 -4.92
C TRP A 102 27.44 -17.85 -5.28
N ALA A 103 26.22 -17.38 -5.58
CA ALA A 103 25.05 -18.22 -5.82
C ALA A 103 24.55 -18.18 -7.27
N THR A 104 25.27 -17.54 -8.20
CA THR A 104 24.94 -17.55 -9.63
C THR A 104 26.20 -17.66 -10.48
N ASP A 105 26.06 -18.16 -11.70
CA ASP A 105 27.12 -18.11 -12.73
C ASP A 105 26.93 -16.91 -13.68
N GLY A 106 25.81 -16.19 -13.55
CA GLY A 106 25.49 -14.99 -14.31
C GLY A 106 25.89 -13.69 -13.60
N LEU A 107 25.22 -12.60 -13.98
CA LEU A 107 25.38 -11.29 -13.36
C LEU A 107 24.81 -11.31 -11.93
N PRO A 108 25.60 -10.99 -10.88
CA PRO A 108 25.10 -10.86 -9.52
C PRO A 108 23.97 -9.83 -9.43
N GLY A 109 23.03 -10.07 -8.53
CA GLY A 109 21.86 -9.20 -8.31
C GLY A 109 20.61 -9.64 -9.09
N CYS A 110 20.74 -10.04 -10.36
CA CYS A 110 19.57 -10.31 -11.22
C CYS A 110 19.46 -11.74 -11.75
N SER A 111 20.56 -12.48 -11.77
CA SER A 111 20.62 -13.77 -12.48
C SER A 111 20.07 -14.93 -11.66
N VAL A 112 19.71 -15.98 -12.39
CA VAL A 112 19.14 -17.23 -11.87
C VAL A 112 20.09 -17.86 -10.84
N PRO A 113 19.58 -18.31 -9.69
CA PRO A 113 20.38 -19.01 -8.68
C PRO A 113 20.88 -20.39 -9.14
N ARG A 114 22.07 -20.81 -8.66
CA ARG A 114 22.63 -22.14 -8.94
C ARG A 114 21.77 -23.24 -8.32
N GLY A 115 21.56 -24.30 -9.09
CA GLY A 115 20.80 -25.47 -8.68
C GLY A 115 19.30 -25.20 -8.57
N LEU A 116 18.77 -24.14 -9.20
CA LEU A 116 17.34 -23.83 -9.16
C LEU A 116 16.46 -24.97 -9.72
N ASP A 117 17.00 -25.75 -10.66
CA ASP A 117 16.40 -26.95 -11.26
C ASP A 117 16.44 -28.20 -10.37
N LEU A 118 17.19 -28.17 -9.26
CA LEU A 118 17.25 -29.28 -8.31
C LEU A 118 15.99 -29.31 -7.42
N PRO A 119 15.61 -30.48 -6.88
CA PRO A 119 14.52 -30.59 -5.92
C PRO A 119 14.65 -29.61 -4.74
N VAL A 120 13.51 -29.18 -4.17
CA VAL A 120 13.49 -28.21 -3.05
C VAL A 120 14.28 -28.65 -1.82
N ASP A 121 14.39 -29.97 -1.58
CA ASP A 121 15.14 -30.55 -0.46
C ASP A 121 16.61 -30.85 -0.78
N ASP A 122 17.03 -30.61 -2.03
CA ASP A 122 18.43 -30.81 -2.42
C ASP A 122 19.30 -29.69 -1.81
N PRO A 123 20.39 -30.02 -1.09
CA PRO A 123 21.27 -29.00 -0.51
C PRO A 123 21.99 -28.16 -1.57
N GLY A 124 22.05 -28.61 -2.83
CA GLY A 124 22.54 -27.86 -3.97
C GLY A 124 21.57 -26.81 -4.51
N ASN A 125 20.29 -26.85 -4.13
CA ASN A 125 19.33 -25.80 -4.45
C ASN A 125 19.57 -24.59 -3.52
N THR A 126 20.42 -23.68 -3.99
CA THR A 126 20.87 -22.53 -3.18
C THR A 126 19.73 -21.57 -2.85
N TRP A 127 18.76 -21.41 -3.76
CA TRP A 127 17.57 -20.60 -3.55
C TRP A 127 16.63 -21.22 -2.51
N ALA A 128 16.34 -22.52 -2.59
CA ALA A 128 15.52 -23.20 -1.59
C ALA A 128 16.13 -23.09 -0.18
N THR A 129 17.45 -23.26 -0.08
CA THR A 129 18.18 -23.14 1.19
C THR A 129 18.08 -21.72 1.77
N PHE A 130 18.25 -20.70 0.94
CA PHE A 130 18.09 -19.31 1.37
C PHE A 130 16.65 -19.00 1.79
N VAL A 131 15.64 -19.34 0.98
CA VAL A 131 14.23 -19.07 1.28
C VAL A 131 13.82 -19.76 2.59
N ARG A 132 14.19 -21.03 2.77
CA ARG A 132 13.93 -21.78 4.01
C ARG A 132 14.54 -21.08 5.23
N ARG A 133 15.76 -20.54 5.08
CA ARG A 133 16.46 -19.82 6.16
C ARG A 133 15.78 -18.49 6.47
N VAL A 134 15.54 -17.63 5.48
CA VAL A 134 14.97 -16.28 5.71
C VAL A 134 13.54 -16.37 6.24
N VAL A 135 12.69 -17.19 5.65
CA VAL A 135 11.30 -17.37 6.13
C VAL A 135 11.31 -18.00 7.52
N GLY A 136 12.22 -18.93 7.80
CA GLY A 136 12.37 -19.54 9.13
C GLY A 136 12.82 -18.56 10.20
N VAL A 137 13.77 -17.67 9.88
CA VAL A 137 14.27 -16.64 10.81
C VAL A 137 13.16 -15.64 11.19
N TYR A 138 12.33 -15.25 10.23
CA TYR A 138 11.27 -14.26 10.43
C TYR A 138 9.88 -14.88 10.66
N ASN A 139 9.79 -16.19 10.90
CA ASN A 139 8.54 -16.87 11.20
C ASN A 139 7.88 -16.26 12.45
N GLY A 140 6.57 -15.99 12.36
CA GLY A 140 5.79 -15.31 13.39
C GLY A 140 5.91 -13.78 13.38
N GLN A 141 6.77 -13.20 12.52
CA GLN A 141 6.91 -11.76 12.33
C GLN A 141 6.53 -11.31 10.91
N ILE A 142 6.85 -12.13 9.89
CA ILE A 142 6.53 -11.86 8.48
C ILE A 142 5.88 -13.09 7.86
N ASN A 143 4.64 -12.94 7.42
CA ASN A 143 3.89 -13.99 6.73
C ASN A 143 3.72 -13.73 5.24
N HIS A 144 3.88 -12.50 4.76
CA HIS A 144 3.77 -12.18 3.33
C HIS A 144 5.15 -11.99 2.71
N TRP A 145 5.43 -12.77 1.66
CA TRP A 145 6.69 -12.70 0.91
C TRP A 145 6.46 -12.52 -0.59
N ILE A 146 7.00 -11.44 -1.13
CA ILE A 146 7.01 -11.15 -2.57
C ILE A 146 8.28 -11.74 -3.17
N ILE A 147 8.11 -12.58 -4.18
CA ILE A 147 9.22 -13.26 -4.83
C ILE A 147 9.64 -12.47 -6.06
N TRP A 148 10.76 -11.79 -5.93
CA TRP A 148 11.35 -10.89 -6.91
C TRP A 148 10.55 -9.61 -7.16
N ASN A 149 11.01 -8.80 -8.12
CA ASN A 149 10.39 -7.55 -8.51
C ASN A 149 10.43 -7.41 -10.04
N GLU A 150 9.32 -6.99 -10.65
CA GLU A 150 9.24 -6.53 -12.05
C GLU A 150 9.98 -7.39 -13.09
N PRO A 151 9.76 -8.73 -13.12
CA PRO A 151 10.38 -9.59 -14.12
C PRO A 151 9.78 -9.40 -15.53
N ASP A 152 8.74 -8.58 -15.66
CA ASP A 152 8.14 -8.15 -16.93
C ASP A 152 8.96 -7.07 -17.64
N ILE A 153 9.98 -6.50 -16.99
CA ILE A 153 10.94 -5.59 -17.60
C ILE A 153 12.07 -6.42 -18.23
N ALA A 154 12.23 -6.30 -19.55
CA ALA A 154 13.27 -7.02 -20.28
C ALA A 154 14.69 -6.65 -19.79
N PRO A 155 15.65 -7.59 -19.71
CA PRO A 155 16.98 -7.35 -19.11
C PRO A 155 17.81 -6.20 -19.70
N ASP A 156 17.54 -5.81 -20.95
CA ASP A 156 18.21 -4.70 -21.65
C ASP A 156 17.49 -3.35 -21.48
N THR A 157 16.37 -3.33 -20.75
CA THR A 157 15.56 -2.15 -20.48
C THR A 157 15.88 -1.57 -19.11
N TYR A 158 15.91 -0.23 -19.01
CA TYR A 158 16.09 0.46 -17.72
C TYR A 158 15.03 0.02 -16.71
N GLY A 159 15.44 -0.22 -15.47
CA GLY A 159 14.58 -0.74 -14.41
C GLY A 159 14.57 -2.27 -14.29
N ALA A 160 15.18 -3.01 -15.23
CA ALA A 160 15.19 -4.46 -15.17
C ALA A 160 15.87 -5.00 -13.89
N GLU A 161 15.15 -5.85 -13.18
CA GLU A 161 15.65 -6.47 -11.95
C GLU A 161 15.84 -7.98 -12.06
N TRP A 162 15.22 -8.63 -13.05
CA TRP A 162 15.36 -10.07 -13.30
C TRP A 162 16.06 -10.31 -14.63
N CYS A 163 17.05 -11.21 -14.63
CA CYS A 163 17.81 -11.55 -15.83
C CYS A 163 17.44 -12.92 -16.43
N GLY A 164 16.54 -13.67 -15.79
CA GLY A 164 16.08 -14.98 -16.27
C GLY A 164 14.87 -14.89 -17.21
N THR A 165 14.51 -16.04 -17.75
CA THR A 165 13.29 -16.27 -18.54
C THR A 165 12.03 -16.32 -17.66
N ILE A 166 10.84 -16.38 -18.28
CA ILE A 166 9.57 -16.55 -17.56
C ILE A 166 9.51 -17.95 -16.94
N GLU A 167 10.04 -18.97 -17.62
CA GLU A 167 10.14 -20.35 -17.12
C GLU A 167 11.05 -20.43 -15.89
N GLU A 168 12.19 -19.74 -15.91
CA GLU A 168 13.09 -19.67 -14.76
C GLU A 168 12.47 -18.86 -13.61
N TYR A 169 11.70 -17.80 -13.91
CA TYR A 169 10.95 -17.08 -12.88
C TYR A 169 9.85 -17.95 -12.26
N TYR A 170 9.10 -18.71 -13.06
CA TYR A 170 8.12 -19.67 -12.56
C TYR A 170 8.77 -20.71 -11.63
N LEU A 171 9.93 -21.24 -12.02
CA LEU A 171 10.66 -22.19 -11.20
C LEU A 171 11.20 -21.54 -9.89
N LEU A 172 11.69 -20.30 -9.96
CA LEU A 172 12.08 -19.50 -8.78
C LEU A 172 10.93 -19.36 -7.79
N LEU A 173 9.74 -19.01 -8.28
CA LEU A 173 8.52 -18.87 -7.50
C LEU A 173 8.09 -20.20 -6.89
N LYS A 174 8.06 -21.28 -7.69
CA LYS A 174 7.73 -22.64 -7.23
C LYS A 174 8.63 -23.10 -6.09
N ILE A 175 9.95 -22.95 -6.24
CA ILE A 175 10.92 -23.34 -5.22
C ILE A 175 10.77 -22.47 -3.97
N ALA A 176 10.55 -21.17 -4.11
CA ALA A 176 10.29 -20.29 -2.98
C ALA A 176 9.04 -20.71 -2.20
N TYR A 177 7.94 -20.98 -2.91
CA TYR A 177 6.67 -21.43 -2.31
C TYR A 177 6.87 -22.70 -1.49
N LEU A 178 7.47 -23.73 -2.08
CA LEU A 178 7.69 -25.01 -1.41
C LEU A 178 8.62 -24.87 -0.20
N ALA A 179 9.75 -24.15 -0.34
CA ALA A 179 10.73 -23.98 0.73
C ALA A 179 10.17 -23.15 1.90
N ALA A 180 9.37 -22.11 1.62
CA ALA A 180 8.74 -21.28 2.63
C ALA A 180 7.72 -22.07 3.47
N HIS A 181 6.86 -22.86 2.82
CA HIS A 181 5.83 -23.67 3.48
C HIS A 181 6.40 -24.79 4.36
N GLN A 182 7.65 -25.22 4.14
CA GLN A 182 8.32 -26.19 5.01
C GLN A 182 8.62 -25.65 6.42
N VAL A 183 8.76 -24.32 6.56
CA VAL A 183 9.14 -23.67 7.83
C VAL A 183 8.04 -22.77 8.40
N ASN A 184 7.15 -22.26 7.55
CA ASN A 184 5.98 -21.50 7.95
C ASN A 184 4.76 -21.94 7.09
N PRO A 185 3.83 -22.75 7.63
CA PRO A 185 2.66 -23.20 6.88
C PRO A 185 1.61 -22.10 6.66
N GLU A 186 1.71 -20.96 7.36
CA GLU A 186 0.78 -19.82 7.23
C GLU A 186 1.33 -18.73 6.28
N VAL A 187 2.42 -19.02 5.57
CA VAL A 187 3.06 -18.06 4.66
C VAL A 187 2.20 -17.80 3.44
N THR A 188 2.10 -16.54 3.03
CA THR A 188 1.47 -16.09 1.78
C THR A 188 2.56 -15.65 0.81
N ILE A 189 2.56 -16.24 -0.37
CA ILE A 189 3.54 -15.99 -1.42
C ILE A 189 2.94 -15.14 -2.52
N HIS A 190 3.56 -13.98 -2.78
CA HIS A 190 3.14 -13.09 -3.84
C HIS A 190 3.98 -13.36 -5.08
N LEU A 191 3.31 -13.31 -6.23
CA LEU A 191 3.98 -13.05 -7.50
C LEU A 191 4.68 -11.68 -7.41
N ALA A 192 5.78 -11.50 -8.15
CA ALA A 192 6.48 -10.24 -8.25
C ALA A 192 5.52 -9.11 -8.61
N GLY A 193 5.84 -7.88 -8.18
CA GLY A 193 5.14 -6.71 -8.70
C GLY A 193 5.28 -6.64 -10.21
N LEU A 194 4.16 -6.60 -10.94
CA LEU A 194 4.15 -6.45 -12.39
C LEU A 194 3.84 -5.01 -12.77
N THR A 195 4.61 -4.45 -13.70
CA THR A 195 4.45 -3.05 -14.15
C THR A 195 3.37 -2.88 -15.21
N ARG A 196 3.05 -3.95 -15.94
CA ARG A 196 2.13 -4.00 -17.09
C ARG A 196 2.57 -3.17 -18.31
N TRP A 197 3.31 -2.07 -18.16
CA TRP A 197 3.70 -1.19 -19.26
C TRP A 197 4.83 -1.75 -20.12
N HIS A 198 5.76 -2.50 -19.50
CA HIS A 198 6.88 -3.11 -20.21
C HIS A 198 6.45 -4.32 -21.04
N ASP A 199 5.56 -5.15 -20.51
CA ASP A 199 4.98 -6.26 -21.24
C ASP A 199 3.50 -6.52 -20.83
N PRO A 200 2.52 -6.11 -21.67
CA PRO A 200 1.11 -6.38 -21.42
C PRO A 200 0.72 -7.86 -21.34
N THR A 201 1.54 -8.74 -21.92
CA THR A 201 1.23 -10.16 -22.08
C THR A 201 1.92 -11.04 -21.05
N TYR A 202 2.77 -10.46 -20.19
CA TYR A 202 3.63 -11.21 -19.29
C TYR A 202 2.85 -12.17 -18.39
N LEU A 203 1.83 -11.66 -17.69
CA LEU A 203 1.03 -12.47 -16.76
C LEU A 203 0.33 -13.63 -17.49
N GLN A 204 -0.21 -13.39 -18.68
CA GLN A 204 -0.85 -14.46 -19.46
C GLN A 204 0.14 -15.56 -19.82
N ARG A 205 1.32 -15.20 -20.34
CA ARG A 205 2.36 -16.18 -20.70
C ARG A 205 2.91 -16.91 -19.48
N PHE A 206 3.07 -16.21 -18.36
CA PHE A 206 3.44 -16.81 -17.09
C PHE A 206 2.41 -17.86 -16.64
N LEU A 207 1.11 -17.55 -16.74
CA LEU A 207 0.04 -18.49 -16.39
C LEU A 207 -0.04 -19.68 -17.36
N ASP A 208 0.23 -19.47 -18.66
CA ASP A 208 0.33 -20.55 -19.64
C ASP A 208 1.45 -21.53 -19.28
N ILE A 209 2.59 -21.04 -18.80
CA ILE A 209 3.71 -21.87 -18.29
C ILE A 209 3.28 -22.59 -17.00
N ALA A 210 2.68 -21.86 -16.06
CA ALA A 210 2.24 -22.42 -14.79
C ALA A 210 1.16 -23.50 -14.94
N ALA A 211 0.34 -23.44 -15.99
CA ALA A 211 -0.68 -24.44 -16.31
C ALA A 211 -0.10 -25.74 -16.89
N GLN A 212 1.14 -25.72 -17.39
CA GLN A 212 1.83 -26.92 -17.89
C GLN A 212 2.41 -27.78 -16.76
N ASP A 213 2.57 -27.23 -15.57
CA ASP A 213 3.07 -27.96 -14.41
C ASP A 213 1.97 -28.85 -13.80
N PRO A 214 2.08 -30.18 -13.86
CA PRO A 214 1.05 -31.08 -13.34
C PRO A 214 0.92 -31.01 -11.81
N THR A 215 1.92 -30.51 -11.08
CA THR A 215 1.86 -30.30 -9.64
C THR A 215 1.38 -28.88 -9.28
N GLY A 216 1.15 -28.01 -10.27
CA GLY A 216 0.66 -26.65 -10.06
C GLY A 216 -0.71 -26.60 -9.35
N PRO A 217 -1.76 -27.29 -9.85
CA PRO A 217 -3.10 -27.15 -9.30
C PRO A 217 -3.25 -27.50 -7.80
N GLU A 218 -2.49 -28.47 -7.28
CA GLU A 218 -2.52 -28.83 -5.85
C GLU A 218 -1.94 -27.75 -4.92
N HIS A 219 -1.19 -26.79 -5.48
CA HIS A 219 -0.57 -25.68 -4.77
C HIS A 219 -1.07 -24.31 -5.29
N GLY A 220 -2.22 -24.27 -5.98
CA GLY A 220 -2.73 -23.02 -6.57
C GLY A 220 -1.75 -22.38 -7.55
N HIS A 221 -0.92 -23.16 -8.23
CA HIS A 221 0.18 -22.71 -9.09
C HIS A 221 1.29 -21.92 -8.36
N TYR A 222 1.51 -22.21 -7.07
CA TYR A 222 2.66 -21.74 -6.27
C TYR A 222 2.71 -20.24 -5.96
N PHE A 223 1.56 -19.57 -5.97
CA PHE A 223 1.43 -18.22 -5.44
C PHE A 223 0.00 -17.98 -4.97
N ASP A 224 -0.16 -17.01 -4.07
CA ASP A 224 -1.42 -16.71 -3.41
C ASP A 224 -1.97 -15.34 -3.83
N VAL A 225 -1.08 -14.39 -4.15
CA VAL A 225 -1.44 -12.98 -4.46
C VAL A 225 -0.77 -12.52 -5.75
N VAL A 226 -1.48 -11.74 -6.57
CA VAL A 226 -0.88 -10.97 -7.67
C VAL A 226 -0.58 -9.56 -7.20
N SER A 227 0.66 -9.11 -7.37
CA SER A 227 1.09 -7.75 -7.05
C SER A 227 1.24 -6.91 -8.31
N LEU A 228 0.73 -5.68 -8.27
CA LEU A 228 0.75 -4.73 -9.39
C LEU A 228 1.45 -3.44 -8.98
N HIS A 229 2.23 -2.90 -9.91
CA HIS A 229 2.91 -1.62 -9.81
C HIS A 229 2.33 -0.65 -10.85
N ILE A 230 1.55 0.34 -10.42
CA ILE A 230 0.84 1.24 -11.33
C ILE A 230 1.20 2.69 -10.99
N TYR A 231 1.87 3.38 -11.91
CA TYR A 231 2.40 4.73 -11.70
C TYR A 231 1.80 5.77 -12.65
N PHE A 232 1.94 7.04 -12.27
CA PHE A 232 1.72 8.26 -13.06
C PHE A 232 0.27 8.59 -13.47
N GLN A 233 -0.56 7.60 -13.80
CA GLN A 233 -1.91 7.81 -14.34
C GLN A 233 -2.98 7.01 -13.59
N PRO A 234 -3.74 7.61 -12.65
CA PRO A 234 -4.77 6.91 -11.89
C PRO A 234 -5.83 6.25 -12.78
N GLU A 235 -6.20 6.88 -13.90
CA GLU A 235 -7.26 6.39 -14.78
C GLU A 235 -7.02 5.01 -15.39
N THR A 236 -5.77 4.55 -15.39
CA THR A 236 -5.35 3.25 -15.93
C THR A 236 -5.65 2.09 -14.97
N ILE A 237 -5.83 2.36 -13.68
CA ILE A 237 -6.01 1.34 -12.63
C ILE A 237 -7.17 0.39 -12.95
N PRO A 238 -8.40 0.85 -13.28
CA PRO A 238 -9.50 -0.06 -13.63
C PRO A 238 -9.20 -0.99 -14.80
N GLY A 239 -8.53 -0.49 -15.84
CA GLY A 239 -8.16 -1.29 -17.00
C GLY A 239 -7.17 -2.40 -16.63
N ILE A 240 -6.11 -2.05 -15.90
CA ILE A 240 -5.04 -2.98 -15.51
C ILE A 240 -5.57 -4.05 -14.55
N PHE A 241 -6.42 -3.68 -13.58
CA PHE A 241 -7.09 -4.65 -12.71
C PHE A 241 -8.01 -5.58 -13.52
N GLY A 242 -8.81 -5.04 -14.44
CA GLY A 242 -9.70 -5.82 -15.30
C GLY A 242 -8.94 -6.83 -16.17
N GLU A 243 -7.83 -6.42 -16.78
CA GLU A 243 -6.94 -7.30 -17.55
C GLU A 243 -6.34 -8.41 -16.66
N THR A 244 -5.94 -8.07 -15.44
CA THR A 244 -5.37 -9.02 -14.48
C THR A 244 -6.40 -10.07 -14.04
N TYR A 245 -7.62 -9.65 -13.68
CA TYR A 245 -8.70 -10.57 -13.36
C TYR A 245 -9.09 -11.45 -14.56
N ALA A 246 -9.11 -10.89 -15.77
CA ALA A 246 -9.40 -11.66 -16.98
C ALA A 246 -8.32 -12.74 -17.24
N ALA A 247 -7.04 -12.40 -17.06
CA ALA A 247 -5.95 -13.37 -17.19
C ALA A 247 -6.05 -14.50 -16.15
N LEU A 248 -6.32 -14.17 -14.88
CA LEU A 248 -6.55 -15.18 -13.82
C LEU A 248 -7.77 -16.06 -14.13
N ALA A 249 -8.91 -15.46 -14.48
CA ALA A 249 -10.14 -16.18 -14.77
C ALA A 249 -10.01 -17.12 -15.98
N ALA A 250 -9.26 -16.72 -17.02
CA ALA A 250 -8.96 -17.56 -18.18
C ALA A 250 -8.21 -18.85 -17.80
N HIS A 251 -7.50 -18.85 -16.66
CA HIS A 251 -6.79 -20.00 -16.11
C HIS A 251 -7.53 -20.66 -14.93
N GLY A 252 -8.80 -20.31 -14.71
CA GLY A 252 -9.61 -20.87 -13.62
C GLY A 252 -9.18 -20.40 -12.23
N LEU A 253 -8.44 -19.29 -12.14
CA LEU A 253 -7.93 -18.74 -10.89
C LEU A 253 -8.76 -17.55 -10.43
N GLN A 254 -8.97 -17.49 -9.12
CA GLN A 254 -9.48 -16.31 -8.43
C GLN A 254 -8.53 -16.02 -7.27
N LYS A 255 -7.74 -14.96 -7.41
CA LYS A 255 -6.71 -14.59 -6.45
C LYS A 255 -6.84 -13.12 -6.06
N PRO A 256 -6.52 -12.76 -4.81
CA PRO A 256 -6.43 -11.35 -4.42
C PRO A 256 -5.37 -10.62 -5.25
N ILE A 257 -5.66 -9.34 -5.51
CA ILE A 257 -4.75 -8.42 -6.19
C ILE A 257 -4.36 -7.33 -5.20
N TRP A 258 -3.06 -7.08 -5.09
CA TRP A 258 -2.50 -5.97 -4.32
C TRP A 258 -1.89 -4.94 -5.28
N LEU A 259 -2.23 -3.67 -5.09
CA LEU A 259 -1.51 -2.56 -5.69
C LEU A 259 -0.38 -2.15 -4.73
N ASN A 260 0.69 -2.95 -4.68
CA ASN A 260 1.73 -2.80 -3.66
C ASN A 260 2.78 -1.72 -3.98
N GLU A 261 2.72 -1.11 -5.17
CA GLU A 261 3.39 0.14 -5.48
C GLU A 261 2.52 1.04 -6.38
N THR A 262 2.31 2.29 -5.95
CA THR A 262 1.71 3.32 -6.80
C THR A 262 2.15 4.72 -6.37
N ASN A 263 2.47 5.58 -7.33
CA ASN A 263 2.69 7.02 -7.11
C ASN A 263 2.79 7.81 -8.43
N ALA A 264 2.93 9.12 -8.31
CA ALA A 264 3.32 10.03 -9.37
C ALA A 264 4.34 11.05 -8.80
N PRO A 265 5.66 10.84 -8.98
CA PRO A 265 6.68 11.68 -8.37
C PRO A 265 6.64 13.10 -8.94
N PRO A 266 6.71 14.15 -8.09
CA PRO A 266 6.68 15.52 -8.56
C PRO A 266 8.03 15.90 -9.18
N ASN A 267 8.00 16.56 -10.33
CA ASN A 267 9.19 17.15 -10.94
C ASN A 267 9.36 18.64 -10.60
N SER A 268 8.31 19.24 -10.01
CA SER A 268 8.24 20.67 -9.68
C SER A 268 8.51 20.98 -8.19
N ASP A 269 9.09 20.06 -7.42
CA ASP A 269 9.44 20.33 -6.02
C ASP A 269 10.56 21.39 -5.98
N PRO A 270 10.38 22.57 -5.36
CA PRO A 270 11.41 23.60 -5.33
C PRO A 270 12.68 23.18 -4.56
N LEU A 271 12.57 22.16 -3.70
CA LEU A 271 13.72 21.58 -3.00
C LEU A 271 14.42 20.47 -3.81
N TRP A 272 13.78 19.98 -4.87
CA TRP A 272 14.34 18.97 -5.77
C TRP A 272 13.80 19.11 -7.22
N PRO A 273 14.15 20.20 -7.92
CA PRO A 273 13.64 20.42 -9.27
C PRO A 273 14.28 19.42 -10.24
N MET A 274 13.46 18.86 -11.14
CA MET A 274 13.92 17.97 -12.20
C MET A 274 13.73 18.62 -13.58
N GLU A 275 14.80 19.14 -14.16
CA GLU A 275 14.75 19.88 -15.44
C GLU A 275 14.38 19.01 -16.66
N ALA A 276 14.54 17.69 -16.57
CA ALA A 276 14.31 16.75 -17.67
C ALA A 276 13.47 15.54 -17.23
N ALA A 277 12.35 15.80 -16.53
CA ALA A 277 11.43 14.73 -16.14
C ALA A 277 10.63 14.21 -17.34
N ASN A 278 10.28 12.92 -17.28
CA ASN A 278 9.43 12.28 -18.31
C ASN A 278 7.95 12.71 -18.20
N TYR A 279 7.53 13.11 -17.01
CA TYR A 279 6.19 13.56 -16.69
C TYR A 279 6.22 14.92 -16.00
N GLU A 280 5.23 15.76 -16.30
CA GLU A 280 5.01 17.05 -15.65
C GLU A 280 4.02 16.92 -14.49
N ILE A 281 4.54 16.85 -13.25
CA ILE A 281 3.75 16.56 -12.05
C ILE A 281 4.10 17.54 -10.92
N SER A 282 3.12 18.27 -10.39
CA SER A 282 3.33 19.07 -9.16
C SER A 282 3.19 18.30 -7.86
N LEU A 283 3.61 18.94 -6.77
CA LEU A 283 3.37 18.49 -5.40
C LEU A 283 1.87 18.24 -5.13
N GLU A 284 0.99 19.09 -5.65
CA GLU A 284 -0.46 18.96 -5.52
C GLU A 284 -1.02 17.82 -6.38
N GLU A 285 -0.46 17.58 -7.56
CA GLU A 285 -0.84 16.44 -8.39
C GLU A 285 -0.35 15.11 -7.81
N GLN A 286 0.81 15.06 -7.14
CA GLN A 286 1.22 13.87 -6.38
C GLN A 286 0.18 13.56 -5.28
N ALA A 287 -0.28 14.58 -4.55
CA ALA A 287 -1.33 14.42 -3.53
C ALA A 287 -2.67 13.95 -4.14
N GLY A 288 -3.11 14.59 -5.23
CA GLY A 288 -4.31 14.20 -5.96
C GLY A 288 -4.21 12.78 -6.54
N PHE A 289 -3.05 12.40 -7.07
CA PHE A 289 -2.79 11.06 -7.58
C PHE A 289 -3.08 10.01 -6.51
N LEU A 290 -2.56 10.18 -5.28
CA LEU A 290 -2.78 9.20 -4.21
C LEU A 290 -4.27 9.07 -3.84
N LEU A 291 -4.97 10.19 -3.68
CA LEU A 291 -6.40 10.18 -3.35
C LEU A 291 -7.22 9.47 -4.43
N GLN A 292 -6.91 9.72 -5.70
CA GLN A 292 -7.59 9.14 -6.86
C GLN A 292 -7.24 7.65 -7.04
N SER A 293 -5.96 7.30 -6.97
CA SER A 293 -5.48 5.94 -7.22
C SER A 293 -5.96 4.96 -6.16
N PHE A 294 -5.93 5.36 -4.88
CA PHE A 294 -6.42 4.52 -3.80
C PHE A 294 -7.94 4.31 -3.89
N ALA A 295 -8.70 5.35 -4.24
CA ALA A 295 -10.15 5.22 -4.43
C ALA A 295 -10.48 4.29 -5.60
N LEU A 296 -9.81 4.45 -6.74
CA LEU A 296 -10.00 3.59 -7.91
C LEU A 296 -9.57 2.14 -7.62
N ALA A 297 -8.45 1.92 -6.94
CA ALA A 297 -8.02 0.56 -6.60
C ALA A 297 -9.02 -0.14 -5.66
N LEU A 298 -9.60 0.58 -4.69
CA LEU A 298 -10.69 0.04 -3.86
C LEU A 298 -11.92 -0.32 -4.70
N SER A 299 -12.30 0.50 -5.68
CA SER A 299 -13.45 0.22 -6.55
C SER A 299 -13.24 -1.02 -7.44
N GLN A 300 -11.99 -1.41 -7.68
CA GLN A 300 -11.62 -2.64 -8.38
C GLN A 300 -11.42 -3.85 -7.45
N GLY A 301 -11.66 -3.69 -6.15
CA GLY A 301 -11.48 -4.76 -5.17
C GLY A 301 -10.02 -5.07 -4.83
N ALA A 302 -9.12 -4.10 -4.93
CA ALA A 302 -7.76 -4.25 -4.40
C ALA A 302 -7.82 -4.61 -2.91
N GLU A 303 -7.15 -5.69 -2.53
CA GLU A 303 -7.12 -6.12 -1.13
C GLU A 303 -6.20 -5.21 -0.32
N ARG A 304 -5.08 -4.79 -0.91
CA ARG A 304 -4.16 -3.81 -0.30
C ARG A 304 -3.54 -2.89 -1.34
N ILE A 305 -3.25 -1.67 -0.90
CA ILE A 305 -2.73 -0.57 -1.72
C ILE A 305 -1.60 0.12 -0.96
N ALA A 306 -0.46 0.36 -1.60
CA ALA A 306 0.66 1.08 -0.98
C ALA A 306 1.23 2.18 -1.85
N VAL A 307 1.59 3.28 -1.20
CA VAL A 307 2.35 4.35 -1.83
C VAL A 307 3.81 3.96 -1.98
N TYR A 308 4.36 4.17 -3.18
CA TYR A 308 5.80 4.14 -3.43
C TYR A 308 6.34 5.58 -3.55
N LYS A 309 6.94 6.16 -2.52
CA LYS A 309 7.30 5.52 -1.26
C LYS A 309 7.25 6.47 -0.08
N TRP A 310 7.51 5.94 1.11
CA TRP A 310 7.36 6.70 2.35
C TRP A 310 8.28 7.93 2.38
N MET A 311 9.56 7.73 2.13
CA MET A 311 10.58 8.76 2.18
C MET A 311 11.54 8.61 1.01
N ASP A 312 11.98 9.73 0.43
CA ASP A 312 13.10 9.71 -0.51
C ASP A 312 14.36 9.17 0.16
N ASN A 313 15.01 8.21 -0.49
CA ASN A 313 16.35 7.75 -0.16
C ASN A 313 17.13 7.49 -1.44
N ASP A 314 18.46 7.62 -1.35
CA ASP A 314 19.38 7.44 -2.47
C ASP A 314 19.06 8.34 -3.68
N LEU A 315 18.52 9.52 -3.38
CA LEU A 315 18.05 10.48 -4.37
C LEU A 315 19.24 11.14 -5.08
N GLN A 316 19.66 10.55 -6.21
CA GLN A 316 20.72 11.09 -7.05
C GLN A 316 20.19 12.25 -7.91
N PRO A 317 21.04 13.22 -8.29
CA PRO A 317 20.63 14.30 -9.19
C PRO A 317 19.91 13.76 -10.43
N ASN A 318 18.77 14.36 -10.79
CA ASN A 318 17.89 13.96 -11.90
C ASN A 318 17.15 12.62 -11.74
N PHE A 319 17.13 12.01 -10.55
CA PHE A 319 16.23 10.90 -10.24
C PHE A 319 14.90 11.41 -9.69
N GLU A 320 13.83 10.65 -9.96
CA GLU A 320 12.46 10.95 -9.57
C GLU A 320 12.28 10.85 -8.04
N PRO A 321 11.78 11.92 -7.36
CA PRO A 321 11.59 11.94 -5.92
C PRO A 321 10.24 11.34 -5.51
N PHE A 322 10.17 10.00 -5.51
CA PHE A 322 8.95 9.25 -5.18
C PHE A 322 8.47 9.38 -3.73
N GLY A 323 9.28 9.87 -2.81
CA GLY A 323 8.89 10.04 -1.41
C GLY A 323 7.65 10.91 -1.26
N ILE A 324 6.76 10.56 -0.34
CA ILE A 324 5.79 11.54 0.20
C ILE A 324 6.41 12.40 1.31
N MET A 325 7.58 11.98 1.80
CA MET A 325 8.47 12.74 2.68
C MET A 325 9.84 12.93 2.00
N ARG A 326 10.47 14.06 2.31
CA ARG A 326 11.82 14.40 1.84
C ARG A 326 12.91 13.78 2.75
N PRO A 327 14.17 13.75 2.31
CA PRO A 327 15.29 13.25 3.13
C PRO A 327 15.56 14.07 4.40
N ASP A 328 15.08 15.31 4.46
CA ASP A 328 15.16 16.18 5.64
C ASP A 328 13.98 16.02 6.61
N TYR A 329 13.17 14.97 6.42
CA TYR A 329 11.96 14.66 7.19
C TYR A 329 10.80 15.67 6.99
N SER A 330 10.95 16.66 6.11
CA SER A 330 9.83 17.53 5.76
C SER A 330 8.80 16.79 4.90
N HIS A 331 7.54 17.08 5.13
CA HIS A 331 6.43 16.45 4.42
C HIS A 331 6.18 17.14 3.06
N ARG A 332 5.78 16.36 2.06
CA ARG A 332 5.09 16.87 0.85
C ARG A 332 3.57 16.87 1.08
N PRO A 333 2.78 17.62 0.31
CA PRO A 333 1.30 17.54 0.37
C PRO A 333 0.76 16.11 0.24
N ALA A 334 1.49 15.22 -0.45
CA ALA A 334 1.17 13.81 -0.56
C ALA A 334 1.11 13.07 0.80
N TYR A 335 1.86 13.50 1.82
CA TYR A 335 1.76 12.97 3.17
C TYR A 335 0.39 13.25 3.80
N ASP A 336 -0.10 14.49 3.67
CA ASP A 336 -1.41 14.86 4.20
C ASP A 336 -2.54 14.17 3.41
N ALA A 337 -2.40 14.03 2.09
CA ALA A 337 -3.30 13.22 1.28
C ALA A 337 -3.33 11.75 1.73
N TYR A 338 -2.18 11.16 2.08
CA TYR A 338 -2.14 9.82 2.64
C TYR A 338 -2.89 9.71 3.99
N ARG A 339 -2.80 10.74 4.84
CA ARG A 339 -3.58 10.81 6.09
C ARG A 339 -5.08 10.92 5.84
N LEU A 340 -5.50 11.65 4.82
CA LEU A 340 -6.90 11.69 4.39
C LEU A 340 -7.39 10.31 3.94
N ILE A 341 -6.57 9.55 3.22
CA ILE A 341 -6.86 8.17 2.82
C ILE A 341 -7.06 7.28 4.06
N THR A 342 -6.08 7.24 4.96
CA THR A 342 -6.13 6.36 6.15
C THR A 342 -7.19 6.76 7.18
N THR A 343 -7.78 7.96 7.05
CA THR A 343 -8.88 8.43 7.89
C THR A 343 -10.24 8.26 7.22
N HIS A 344 -10.36 8.65 5.95
CA HIS A 344 -11.64 8.79 5.27
C HIS A 344 -11.94 7.66 4.28
N TYR A 345 -10.96 6.80 3.97
CA TYR A 345 -11.20 5.57 3.21
C TYR A 345 -11.13 4.34 4.13
N ALA A 346 -10.81 4.49 5.42
CA ALA A 346 -10.80 3.41 6.41
C ALA A 346 -12.18 2.76 6.57
N ASP A 347 -12.23 1.47 6.88
CA ASP A 347 -13.45 0.68 7.06
C ASP A 347 -14.35 0.57 5.79
N THR A 348 -13.82 0.81 4.59
CA THR A 348 -14.57 0.61 3.34
C THR A 348 -14.93 -0.87 3.20
N ALA A 349 -16.24 -1.15 3.25
CA ALA A 349 -16.81 -2.47 3.02
C ALA A 349 -17.06 -2.74 1.53
N SER A 350 -17.41 -1.71 0.76
CA SER A 350 -17.54 -1.81 -0.70
C SER A 350 -17.24 -0.47 -1.37
N ALA A 351 -16.80 -0.52 -2.62
CA ALA A 351 -16.51 0.68 -3.40
C ALA A 351 -17.05 0.56 -4.82
N ARG A 352 -17.51 1.68 -5.38
CA ARG A 352 -18.05 1.74 -6.74
C ARG A 352 -17.55 2.99 -7.45
N GLU A 353 -16.97 2.80 -8.63
CA GLU A 353 -16.66 3.89 -9.56
C GLU A 353 -17.91 4.28 -10.36
N ASP A 354 -18.14 5.58 -10.46
CA ASP A 354 -19.06 6.21 -11.40
C ASP A 354 -18.25 7.18 -12.26
N ARG A 355 -17.82 6.69 -13.43
CA ARG A 355 -17.02 7.45 -14.38
C ARG A 355 -17.93 8.15 -15.38
N GLN A 356 -17.86 9.47 -15.38
CA GLN A 356 -18.50 10.31 -16.37
C GLN A 356 -17.45 10.89 -17.32
N SER A 357 -17.90 11.50 -18.43
CA SER A 357 -16.96 12.16 -19.35
C SER A 357 -16.18 13.30 -18.69
N PRO A 358 -16.81 14.24 -17.93
CA PRO A 358 -16.07 15.38 -17.36
C PRO A 358 -15.57 15.17 -15.92
N TYR A 359 -16.03 14.14 -15.20
CA TYR A 359 -15.61 13.87 -13.82
C TYR A 359 -15.63 12.38 -13.51
N THR A 360 -14.95 12.00 -12.43
CA THR A 360 -15.11 10.68 -11.79
C THR A 360 -15.61 10.88 -10.37
N ALA A 361 -16.51 10.00 -9.94
CA ALA A 361 -16.89 9.84 -8.55
C ALA A 361 -16.61 8.39 -8.11
N VAL A 362 -15.96 8.20 -6.97
CA VAL A 362 -15.84 6.89 -6.33
C VAL A 362 -16.60 6.92 -5.01
N THR A 363 -17.61 6.08 -4.87
CA THR A 363 -18.38 5.94 -3.63
C THR A 363 -17.81 4.79 -2.80
N LEU A 364 -17.38 5.09 -1.58
CA LEU A 364 -16.88 4.15 -0.58
C LEU A 364 -17.96 3.99 0.50
N ASP A 365 -18.58 2.81 0.57
CA ASP A 365 -19.47 2.43 1.67
C ASP A 365 -18.61 1.97 2.85
N ARG A 366 -18.73 2.68 3.97
CA ARG A 366 -17.97 2.46 5.20
C ARG A 366 -18.92 2.13 6.36
N GLY A 367 -20.06 1.51 6.04
CA GLY A 367 -21.13 1.17 6.98
C GLY A 367 -21.96 2.39 7.37
N ASN A 368 -21.69 2.95 8.56
CA ASN A 368 -22.41 4.14 9.05
C ASN A 368 -21.94 5.43 8.37
N LEU A 369 -20.82 5.38 7.65
CA LEU A 369 -20.29 6.49 6.86
C LEU A 369 -20.32 6.11 5.38
N THR A 370 -20.54 7.11 4.54
CA THR A 370 -20.22 7.03 3.11
C THR A 370 -19.21 8.11 2.78
N THR A 371 -18.17 7.76 2.03
CA THR A 371 -17.20 8.73 1.49
C THR A 371 -17.26 8.71 -0.02
N ARG A 372 -17.62 9.84 -0.64
CA ARG A 372 -17.60 10.01 -2.09
C ARG A 372 -16.40 10.86 -2.49
N VAL A 373 -15.53 10.31 -3.32
CA VAL A 373 -14.29 10.93 -3.81
C VAL A 373 -14.52 11.45 -5.21
N PHE A 374 -14.26 12.73 -5.45
CA PHE A 374 -14.58 13.41 -6.71
C PHE A 374 -13.37 14.14 -7.28
N TRP A 375 -13.24 14.14 -8.61
CA TRP A 375 -12.31 15.00 -9.34
C TRP A 375 -12.81 15.25 -10.77
N ALA A 376 -12.44 16.39 -11.33
CA ALA A 376 -12.61 16.67 -12.76
C ALA A 376 -11.61 15.85 -13.59
N ARG A 377 -12.04 15.35 -14.75
CA ARG A 377 -11.19 14.57 -15.67
C ARG A 377 -10.60 15.41 -16.81
N THR A 378 -11.08 16.63 -16.97
CA THR A 378 -10.67 17.55 -18.04
C THR A 378 -10.16 18.86 -17.43
N GLU A 379 -9.58 19.73 -18.26
CA GLU A 379 -9.12 21.07 -17.86
C GLU A 379 -10.25 22.02 -17.43
N ALA A 380 -11.51 21.66 -17.71
CA ALA A 380 -12.66 22.50 -17.40
C ALA A 380 -13.22 22.19 -16.01
N ASP A 381 -13.57 23.24 -15.28
CA ASP A 381 -14.37 23.12 -14.06
C ASP A 381 -15.71 22.42 -14.39
N VAL A 382 -16.16 21.56 -13.48
CA VAL A 382 -17.39 20.81 -13.64
C VAL A 382 -18.24 20.88 -12.39
N THR A 383 -19.52 21.22 -12.56
CA THR A 383 -20.52 21.13 -11.50
C THR A 383 -21.12 19.75 -11.47
N VAL A 384 -21.06 19.10 -10.31
CA VAL A 384 -21.59 17.77 -10.06
C VAL A 384 -22.72 17.88 -9.04
N SER A 385 -23.86 17.26 -9.32
CA SER A 385 -24.96 17.12 -8.38
C SER A 385 -25.15 15.64 -8.06
N VAL A 386 -25.20 15.31 -6.77
CA VAL A 386 -25.38 13.93 -6.30
C VAL A 386 -26.49 13.87 -5.26
N PRO A 387 -27.28 12.77 -5.22
CA PRO A 387 -28.28 12.57 -4.19
C PRO A 387 -27.67 12.65 -2.78
N ALA A 388 -28.35 13.33 -1.87
CA ALA A 388 -27.96 13.41 -0.47
C ALA A 388 -28.33 12.12 0.26
N LEU A 389 -27.37 11.54 1.00
CA LEU A 389 -27.58 10.40 1.89
C LEU A 389 -27.80 10.84 3.34
N ALA A 390 -27.50 12.10 3.65
CA ALA A 390 -27.66 12.72 4.95
C ALA A 390 -28.19 14.16 4.82
N ALA A 391 -28.63 14.75 5.94
CA ALA A 391 -29.06 16.15 5.99
C ALA A 391 -27.87 17.14 5.97
N HIS A 392 -26.70 16.68 6.42
CA HIS A 392 -25.45 17.42 6.40
C HIS A 392 -24.33 16.51 5.92
N ALA A 393 -23.35 17.08 5.23
CA ALA A 393 -22.15 16.38 4.81
C ALA A 393 -20.92 17.24 5.10
N ARG A 394 -19.79 16.59 5.36
CA ARG A 394 -18.48 17.24 5.45
C ARG A 394 -17.84 17.16 4.07
N LEU A 395 -17.61 18.29 3.43
CA LEU A 395 -16.80 18.38 2.22
C LEU A 395 -15.37 18.75 2.62
N ILE A 396 -14.44 17.89 2.26
CA ILE A 396 -13.01 18.04 2.54
C ILE A 396 -12.28 18.12 1.20
N ASP A 397 -11.44 19.13 1.00
CA ASP A 397 -10.55 19.18 -0.17
C ASP A 397 -9.25 18.41 0.07
N GLN A 398 -8.43 18.24 -0.97
CA GLN A 398 -7.17 17.49 -0.89
C GLN A 398 -6.14 18.06 0.11
N THR A 399 -6.30 19.31 0.56
CA THR A 399 -5.44 19.92 1.59
C THR A 399 -5.91 19.59 3.02
N GLY A 400 -7.08 18.98 3.13
CA GLY A 400 -7.76 18.71 4.40
C GLY A 400 -8.62 19.87 4.89
N ALA A 401 -8.80 20.93 4.09
CA ALA A 401 -9.71 22.00 4.45
C ALA A 401 -11.16 21.49 4.39
N GLU A 402 -11.89 21.70 5.48
CA GLU A 402 -13.22 21.12 5.67
C GLU A 402 -14.30 22.19 5.77
N GLN A 403 -15.44 21.91 5.15
CA GLN A 403 -16.68 22.65 5.34
C GLN A 403 -17.87 21.72 5.50
N VAL A 404 -18.85 22.12 6.31
CA VAL A 404 -20.14 21.43 6.39
C VAL A 404 -21.07 22.04 5.35
N ILE A 405 -21.71 21.19 4.54
CA ILE A 405 -22.67 21.59 3.51
C ILE A 405 -24.03 20.94 3.73
N GLU A 406 -25.07 21.61 3.24
CA GLU A 406 -26.46 21.15 3.26
C GLU A 406 -26.95 20.89 1.84
N PRO A 407 -27.78 19.86 1.62
CA PRO A 407 -28.30 19.59 0.30
C PRO A 407 -29.44 20.55 -0.06
N ALA A 408 -29.47 20.99 -1.31
CA ALA A 408 -30.59 21.73 -1.88
C ALA A 408 -31.42 20.76 -2.74
N ASP A 409 -32.74 20.75 -2.54
CA ASP A 409 -33.66 19.87 -3.27
C ASP A 409 -33.25 18.38 -3.23
N GLY A 410 -32.73 17.94 -2.07
CA GLY A 410 -32.27 16.57 -1.84
C GLY A 410 -30.93 16.21 -2.50
N GLN A 411 -30.16 17.20 -2.97
CA GLN A 411 -28.88 16.97 -3.63
C GLN A 411 -27.76 17.84 -3.07
N TYR A 412 -26.56 17.28 -2.99
CA TYR A 412 -25.34 18.07 -2.84
C TYR A 412 -24.85 18.50 -4.22
N THR A 413 -24.53 19.78 -4.37
CA THR A 413 -23.95 20.33 -5.60
C THR A 413 -22.56 20.87 -5.30
N LEU A 414 -21.58 20.40 -6.08
CA LEU A 414 -20.16 20.69 -5.91
C LEU A 414 -19.61 21.22 -7.23
N THR A 415 -18.71 22.19 -7.17
CA THR A 415 -17.89 22.58 -8.33
C THR A 415 -16.50 21.98 -8.14
N LEU A 416 -16.12 21.11 -9.07
CA LEU A 416 -14.79 20.50 -9.10
C LEU A 416 -13.91 21.33 -10.03
N PRO A 417 -12.77 21.88 -9.54
CA PRO A 417 -11.79 22.54 -10.38
C PRO A 417 -11.25 21.59 -11.45
N GLY A 418 -11.03 22.13 -12.65
CA GLY A 418 -10.41 21.41 -13.76
C GLY A 418 -9.02 20.87 -13.42
N ALA A 419 -8.64 19.79 -14.10
CA ALA A 419 -7.28 19.25 -14.05
C ALA A 419 -6.28 20.26 -14.65
N ARG A 420 -5.04 20.27 -14.14
CA ARG A 420 -3.98 21.16 -14.64
C ARG A 420 -3.55 20.81 -16.07
N CYS A 421 -3.53 19.51 -16.40
CA CYS A 421 -3.21 18.99 -17.73
C CYS A 421 -1.89 19.55 -18.31
N ALA A 422 -0.87 19.77 -17.46
CA ALA A 422 0.40 20.35 -17.88
C ALA A 422 1.26 19.38 -18.70
N ASP A 423 1.06 18.06 -18.53
CA ASP A 423 1.79 17.06 -19.29
C ASP A 423 1.37 17.04 -20.76
N THR A 424 2.32 16.80 -21.66
CA THR A 424 2.07 16.71 -23.11
C THR A 424 1.10 15.58 -23.50
N ARG A 425 0.90 14.59 -22.62
CA ARG A 425 -0.05 13.48 -22.80
C ARG A 425 -1.48 13.83 -22.38
N GLY A 426 -1.70 15.05 -21.86
CA GLY A 426 -3.00 15.54 -21.41
C GLY A 426 -3.19 15.46 -19.90
N CYS A 427 -4.44 15.30 -19.46
CA CYS A 427 -4.81 15.27 -18.04
C CYS A 427 -4.47 13.91 -17.41
N ILE A 428 -3.17 13.63 -17.23
CA ILE A 428 -2.67 12.37 -16.67
C ILE A 428 -3.11 12.14 -15.22
N ILE A 429 -3.39 13.22 -14.49
CA ILE A 429 -3.96 13.24 -13.14
C ILE A 429 -5.16 14.17 -13.17
N GLY A 430 -6.25 13.77 -12.49
CA GLY A 430 -7.46 14.56 -12.41
C GLY A 430 -7.28 15.86 -11.62
N GLY A 431 -8.28 16.73 -11.67
CA GLY A 431 -8.30 17.98 -10.90
C GLY A 431 -8.28 17.77 -9.39
N THR A 432 -8.32 18.89 -8.66
CA THR A 432 -8.34 18.90 -7.19
C THR A 432 -9.35 17.89 -6.66
N THR A 433 -8.89 17.01 -5.78
CA THR A 433 -9.72 15.92 -5.27
C THR A 433 -10.54 16.38 -4.06
N TYR A 434 -11.83 16.05 -4.05
CA TYR A 434 -12.74 16.35 -2.95
C TYR A 434 -13.32 15.07 -2.36
N LEU A 435 -13.49 15.06 -1.05
CA LEU A 435 -14.12 13.98 -0.28
C LEU A 435 -15.41 14.53 0.33
N LEU A 436 -16.55 13.97 -0.03
CA LEU A 436 -17.84 14.23 0.59
C LEU A 436 -18.17 13.10 1.56
N ILE A 437 -18.27 13.41 2.85
CA ILE A 437 -18.51 12.43 3.91
C ILE A 437 -19.91 12.64 4.47
N GLU A 438 -20.70 11.56 4.46
CA GLU A 438 -22.08 11.54 4.94
C GLU A 438 -22.25 10.44 6.00
N GLU A 439 -22.95 10.78 7.08
CA GLU A 439 -23.36 9.81 8.09
C GLU A 439 -24.73 9.24 7.72
N ASN A 440 -24.76 7.93 7.44
CA ASN A 440 -25.98 7.21 7.13
C ASN A 440 -26.88 7.18 8.37
N SER A 441 -27.95 7.97 8.36
CA SER A 441 -28.90 8.14 9.47
C SER A 441 -29.81 6.92 9.73
N SER A 442 -29.51 5.75 9.14
CA SER A 442 -30.32 4.52 9.25
C SER A 442 -30.13 3.73 10.56
N THR A 443 -29.37 4.25 11.54
CA THR A 443 -29.46 3.76 12.92
C THR A 443 -30.38 4.69 13.72
N PRO A 444 -31.56 4.24 14.21
CA PRO A 444 -32.30 5.07 15.13
C PRO A 444 -31.41 5.30 16.36
N SER A 445 -31.09 6.57 16.60
CA SER A 445 -30.55 7.02 17.89
C SER A 445 -31.39 6.38 19.00
N PRO A 446 -30.80 5.84 20.09
CA PRO A 446 -31.57 5.22 21.15
C PRO A 446 -32.50 6.29 21.71
N THR A 447 -33.76 6.24 21.28
CA THR A 447 -34.79 7.16 21.73
C THR A 447 -34.88 6.97 23.23
N GLU A 448 -34.74 8.07 23.97
CA GLU A 448 -34.92 8.07 25.43
C GLU A 448 -36.14 7.22 25.77
N THR A 449 -35.91 6.24 26.63
CA THR A 449 -36.90 5.27 27.06
C THR A 449 -38.05 6.00 27.75
N SER A 450 -39.09 6.34 26.98
CA SER A 450 -40.39 6.65 27.55
C SER A 450 -41.04 5.33 27.95
N THR A 451 -41.16 5.15 29.26
CA THR A 451 -41.78 4.00 29.92
C THR A 451 -43.15 3.69 29.30
N PRO A 452 -43.40 2.49 28.75
CA PRO A 452 -44.71 2.16 28.21
C PRO A 452 -45.70 1.84 29.34
N ILE A 453 -46.89 2.44 29.26
CA ILE A 453 -48.06 2.08 30.07
C ILE A 453 -48.64 0.76 29.49
N PRO A 454 -48.98 -0.25 30.32
CA PRO A 454 -49.53 -1.51 29.81
C PRO A 454 -50.97 -1.30 29.30
N THR A 455 -51.25 -1.67 28.05
CA THR A 455 -52.62 -1.82 27.53
C THR A 455 -52.83 -3.25 27.07
N GLU A 456 -53.96 -3.82 27.48
CA GLU A 456 -54.44 -5.18 27.26
C GLU A 456 -54.57 -5.60 25.78
N PRO A 457 -54.57 -6.92 25.48
CA PRO A 457 -54.48 -7.45 24.13
C PRO A 457 -55.86 -7.44 23.45
N THR A 458 -55.92 -6.95 22.20
CA THR A 458 -57.07 -7.16 21.32
C THR A 458 -56.70 -8.10 20.18
N ALA A 459 -57.64 -9.00 19.92
CA ALA A 459 -57.63 -10.17 19.06
C ALA A 459 -57.13 -9.96 17.62
N THR A 460 -56.43 -11.00 17.16
CA THR A 460 -56.00 -11.32 15.79
C THR A 460 -57.15 -11.46 14.79
N SER A 461 -56.94 -10.99 13.56
CA SER A 461 -57.62 -11.46 12.34
C SER A 461 -56.56 -11.78 11.28
N PRO A 462 -56.67 -12.90 10.53
CA PRO A 462 -55.65 -13.33 9.58
C PRO A 462 -55.67 -12.52 8.29
N LEU A 463 -54.48 -12.22 7.76
CA LEU A 463 -54.24 -11.53 6.50
C LEU A 463 -54.16 -12.55 5.35
N ASP A 464 -54.85 -12.22 4.25
CA ASP A 464 -54.99 -13.03 3.05
C ASP A 464 -53.67 -13.39 2.36
N THR A 465 -53.65 -14.59 1.79
CA THR A 465 -52.55 -15.17 0.99
C THR A 465 -52.47 -14.49 -0.38
N PRO A 466 -51.30 -13.99 -0.84
CA PRO A 466 -51.16 -13.48 -2.20
C PRO A 466 -51.02 -14.60 -3.23
N THR A 467 -51.84 -14.50 -4.29
CA THR A 467 -51.84 -15.32 -5.50
C THR A 467 -50.55 -15.14 -6.32
N PRO A 468 -49.96 -16.19 -6.93
CA PRO A 468 -48.73 -16.05 -7.73
C PRO A 468 -48.98 -15.38 -9.09
N LEU A 469 -48.03 -14.52 -9.49
CA LEU A 469 -47.96 -13.78 -10.76
C LEU A 469 -47.48 -14.70 -11.91
N PRO A 470 -47.97 -14.55 -13.16
CA PRO A 470 -47.61 -15.46 -14.26
C PRO A 470 -46.18 -15.25 -14.77
N THR A 471 -45.55 -16.36 -15.11
CA THR A 471 -44.21 -16.49 -15.69
C THR A 471 -44.11 -15.82 -17.07
N ALA A 472 -43.10 -14.98 -17.27
CA ALA A 472 -42.79 -14.36 -18.56
C ALA A 472 -42.13 -15.37 -19.52
N THR A 473 -42.66 -15.43 -20.75
CA THR A 473 -42.18 -16.24 -21.88
C THR A 473 -40.86 -15.66 -22.43
N ALA A 474 -39.86 -16.51 -22.65
CA ALA A 474 -38.58 -16.13 -23.24
C ALA A 474 -38.70 -15.78 -24.74
N THR A 475 -38.11 -14.65 -25.13
CA THR A 475 -37.95 -14.19 -26.51
C THR A 475 -36.74 -14.88 -27.17
N PRO A 476 -36.82 -15.35 -28.43
CA PRO A 476 -35.72 -16.06 -29.07
C PRO A 476 -34.54 -15.14 -29.45
N THR A 477 -33.33 -15.65 -29.24
CA THR A 477 -32.02 -15.06 -29.57
C THR A 477 -31.82 -14.97 -31.10
N PRO A 478 -31.31 -13.86 -31.65
CA PRO A 478 -30.97 -13.77 -33.08
C PRO A 478 -29.69 -14.55 -33.42
N LEU A 479 -29.69 -15.14 -34.62
CA LEU A 479 -28.60 -15.92 -35.23
C LEU A 479 -27.42 -15.00 -35.63
N PRO A 480 -26.14 -15.44 -35.49
CA PRO A 480 -24.98 -14.62 -35.82
C PRO A 480 -24.83 -14.39 -37.34
N THR A 481 -24.45 -13.17 -37.69
CA THR A 481 -24.14 -12.73 -39.06
C THR A 481 -22.68 -13.04 -39.41
N ASP A 482 -22.44 -13.62 -40.58
CA ASP A 482 -21.11 -13.97 -41.10
C ASP A 482 -20.15 -12.76 -41.15
N THR A 483 -18.94 -12.97 -40.63
CA THR A 483 -17.85 -12.00 -40.62
C THR A 483 -17.04 -12.11 -41.93
N PRO A 484 -16.75 -11.02 -42.65
CA PRO A 484 -15.97 -11.08 -43.89
C PRO A 484 -14.50 -11.50 -43.64
N PRO A 485 -13.85 -12.15 -44.63
CA PRO A 485 -12.49 -12.65 -44.49
C PRO A 485 -11.45 -11.51 -44.42
N PRO A 486 -10.31 -11.74 -43.73
CA PRO A 486 -9.28 -10.73 -43.54
C PRO A 486 -8.56 -10.36 -44.85
N SER A 487 -8.24 -9.07 -44.97
CA SER A 487 -7.44 -8.49 -46.07
C SER A 487 -5.97 -8.93 -45.96
N PRO A 488 -5.26 -9.17 -47.08
CA PRO A 488 -3.87 -9.62 -47.06
C PRO A 488 -2.91 -8.59 -46.45
N THR A 489 -2.00 -9.09 -45.61
CA THR A 489 -0.92 -8.36 -44.94
C THR A 489 0.14 -7.88 -45.95
N PRO A 490 0.59 -6.61 -45.90
CA PRO A 490 1.69 -6.15 -46.75
C PRO A 490 3.03 -6.79 -46.35
N LEU A 491 3.85 -7.08 -47.36
CA LEU A 491 5.20 -7.67 -47.23
C LEU A 491 6.17 -6.67 -46.55
N PRO A 492 7.08 -7.12 -45.67
CA PRO A 492 8.01 -6.23 -44.97
C PRO A 492 9.00 -5.56 -45.93
N THR A 493 9.17 -4.25 -45.77
CA THR A 493 10.19 -3.44 -46.44
C THR A 493 11.53 -3.60 -45.72
N ASP A 494 12.61 -3.81 -46.46
CA ASP A 494 13.97 -3.98 -45.95
C ASP A 494 14.38 -2.86 -44.97
N THR A 495 14.79 -3.27 -43.78
CA THR A 495 15.29 -2.39 -42.72
C THR A 495 16.72 -1.96 -43.05
N PRO A 496 17.06 -0.65 -43.03
CA PRO A 496 18.42 -0.20 -43.30
C PRO A 496 19.40 -0.64 -42.19
N THR A 497 20.56 -1.15 -42.61
CA THR A 497 21.68 -1.56 -41.76
C THR A 497 22.13 -0.40 -40.86
N PRO A 498 22.26 -0.58 -39.53
CA PRO A 498 22.71 0.47 -38.64
C PRO A 498 24.18 0.85 -38.90
N THR A 499 24.43 2.16 -38.96
CA THR A 499 25.78 2.75 -39.00
C THR A 499 26.48 2.51 -37.65
N PRO A 500 27.75 2.09 -37.61
CA PRO A 500 28.46 1.82 -36.36
C PRO A 500 28.58 3.08 -35.49
N VAL A 501 28.17 2.96 -34.23
CA VAL A 501 28.33 3.97 -33.18
C VAL A 501 29.80 4.03 -32.75
N PRO A 502 30.43 5.22 -32.66
CA PRO A 502 31.81 5.32 -32.21
C PRO A 502 31.95 4.89 -30.74
N THR A 503 32.98 4.09 -30.47
CA THR A 503 33.36 3.63 -29.13
C THR A 503 33.68 4.83 -28.22
N PRO A 504 33.09 4.93 -27.01
CA PRO A 504 33.42 6.01 -26.09
C PRO A 504 34.85 5.89 -25.58
N THR A 505 35.57 7.02 -25.60
CA THR A 505 36.90 7.17 -24.98
C THR A 505 36.78 7.01 -23.47
N PRO A 506 37.65 6.23 -22.80
CA PRO A 506 37.59 6.05 -21.35
C PRO A 506 37.79 7.38 -20.61
N LEU A 507 36.94 7.62 -19.62
CA LEU A 507 37.01 8.78 -18.71
C LEU A 507 38.25 8.64 -17.81
N PRO A 508 39.03 9.71 -17.56
CA PRO A 508 40.18 9.65 -16.66
C PRO A 508 39.77 9.27 -15.24
N THR A 509 40.57 8.40 -14.62
CA THR A 509 40.43 7.98 -13.22
C THR A 509 40.43 9.19 -12.28
N PRO A 510 39.43 9.33 -11.39
CA PRO A 510 39.41 10.44 -10.44
C PRO A 510 40.58 10.32 -9.45
N THR A 511 41.28 11.44 -9.28
CA THR A 511 42.33 11.62 -8.27
C THR A 511 41.72 11.49 -6.86
N PRO A 512 42.33 10.76 -5.93
CA PRO A 512 41.80 10.64 -4.57
C PRO A 512 41.75 12.01 -3.87
N TRP A 513 40.60 12.32 -3.30
CA TRP A 513 40.36 13.54 -2.52
C TRP A 513 41.20 13.51 -1.23
N PRO A 514 41.83 14.63 -0.80
CA PRO A 514 42.54 14.67 0.48
C PRO A 514 41.60 14.38 1.65
N SER A 515 42.08 13.56 2.59
CA SER A 515 41.40 13.21 3.83
C SER A 515 40.94 14.44 4.61
N ALA A 516 39.70 14.42 5.09
CA ALA A 516 39.13 15.47 5.91
C ALA A 516 39.95 15.70 7.21
N PRO A 517 40.07 16.95 7.70
CA PRO A 517 40.71 17.22 8.98
C PRO A 517 39.87 16.64 10.13
N THR A 518 40.55 15.98 11.07
CA THR A 518 39.96 15.47 12.31
C THR A 518 39.35 16.61 13.13
N VAL A 519 38.03 16.57 13.32
CA VAL A 519 37.32 17.45 14.26
C VAL A 519 37.57 16.95 15.69
N PRO A 520 38.03 17.79 16.64
CA PRO A 520 38.21 17.37 18.02
C PRO A 520 36.84 17.19 18.71
N THR A 521 36.66 16.05 19.36
CA THR A 521 35.53 15.74 20.25
C THR A 521 35.44 16.75 21.40
N PRO A 522 34.27 17.34 21.69
CA PRO A 522 34.10 18.22 22.85
C PRO A 522 34.16 17.42 24.17
N PRO A 523 34.62 18.05 25.28
CA PRO A 523 34.79 17.36 26.54
C PRO A 523 33.43 17.08 27.21
N ALA A 524 33.28 15.88 27.77
CA ALA A 524 32.10 15.40 28.49
C ALA A 524 31.93 16.12 29.84
N TRP A 525 31.37 17.34 29.82
CA TRP A 525 31.02 18.11 31.03
C TRP A 525 29.53 18.39 31.29
N PRO A 526 28.52 18.03 30.45
CA PRO A 526 27.12 18.17 30.86
C PRO A 526 26.55 16.97 31.65
N MET A 527 27.13 15.78 31.56
CA MET A 527 26.55 14.57 32.18
C MET A 527 26.74 14.44 33.71
N LEU A 528 27.70 15.16 34.30
CA LEU A 528 27.94 15.12 35.75
C LEU A 528 27.05 16.08 36.57
N ILE A 529 26.44 17.08 35.94
CA ILE A 529 25.53 18.03 36.61
C ILE A 529 24.11 17.43 36.73
N GLY A 530 23.67 16.64 35.75
CA GLY A 530 22.36 15.97 35.78
C GLY A 530 22.23 14.91 36.88
N LEU A 531 23.28 14.12 37.12
CA LEU A 531 23.28 13.08 38.17
C LEU A 531 23.30 13.64 39.59
N ALA A 532 23.91 14.82 39.81
CA ALA A 532 23.89 15.50 41.11
C ALA A 532 22.52 16.11 41.44
N ALA A 533 21.78 16.61 40.44
CA ALA A 533 20.44 17.16 40.62
C ALA A 533 19.39 16.09 40.98
N VAL A 534 19.50 14.88 40.39
CA VAL A 534 18.59 13.75 40.67
C VAL A 534 18.82 13.19 42.09
N MET A 535 20.06 13.15 42.57
CA MET A 535 20.38 12.73 43.94
C MET A 535 19.93 13.75 45.01
N LEU A 536 20.00 15.06 44.72
CA LEU A 536 19.49 16.10 45.63
C LEU A 536 17.96 16.10 45.73
N PHE A 537 17.25 15.76 44.65
CA PHE A 537 15.79 15.66 44.65
C PHE A 537 15.30 14.43 45.45
N ALA A 538 16.02 13.30 45.38
CA ALA A 538 15.72 12.10 46.15
C ALA A 538 15.90 12.27 47.68
N VAL A 539 16.89 13.07 48.11
CA VAL A 539 17.12 13.36 49.54
C VAL A 539 16.09 14.36 50.10
N LEU A 540 15.59 15.29 49.29
CA LEU A 540 14.53 16.23 49.70
C LEU A 540 13.17 15.55 49.86
N ILE A 541 12.82 14.59 49.00
CA ILE A 541 11.59 13.80 49.13
C ILE A 541 11.67 12.86 50.35
N GLY A 542 12.84 12.26 50.62
CA GLY A 542 13.04 11.39 51.78
C GLY A 542 12.94 12.08 53.15
N THR A 543 13.15 13.41 53.20
CA THR A 543 13.06 14.20 54.44
C THR A 543 11.66 14.79 54.67
N LEU A 544 10.87 14.99 53.61
CA LEU A 544 9.46 15.42 53.72
C LEU A 544 8.50 14.31 54.20
N PHE A 545 8.84 13.03 54.02
CA PHE A 545 8.04 11.90 54.52
C PHE A 545 8.35 11.46 55.96
N LYS A 546 9.31 12.11 56.64
CA LYS A 546 9.68 11.77 58.03
C LYS A 546 9.02 12.64 59.10
N HIS A 547 8.12 13.55 58.73
CA HIS A 547 7.45 14.47 59.66
C HIS A 547 5.91 14.47 59.63
N GLN A 548 5.28 13.38 59.16
CA GLN A 548 3.86 13.10 59.46
C GLN A 548 3.65 11.66 59.94
N GLY A 549 4.23 11.36 61.10
CA GLY A 549 3.92 10.22 61.95
C GLY A 549 3.75 10.68 63.39
#